data_AF-A0A953RRM5-F1
#
_entry.id   AF-A0A953RRM5-F1
#
_cell.length_a   1.000
_cell.length_b   1.000
_cell.length_c   1.000
_cell.angle_alpha   90.00
_cell.angle_beta   90.00
_cell.angle_gamma   90.00
#
_symmetry.space_group_name_H-M   'P 1'
#
loop_
_entity.id
_entity.type
_entity.pdbx_description
1 polymer ?
#
loop_
_entity_poly.entity_id
_entity_poly.type
_entity_poly.pdbx_seq_one_letter_code
_entity_poly.pdbx_strand_id
1 'polypeptide(L)'
;MTTSEDLALPRPVRDSQSEMAEIVLPNDSNVLGALLGGRLMHWIDLAAAMAAHRHSRNYVVTASIDHLDFKVPVHVGDLVILRSSVNRVYRTSMEVGVKVWVENYILDHCEHVSSAYLTFVAVDAPGRHLPVPPVVPETDEQRRRYEDAGRRREIRRLEMERKRAAGH
;
A
#
# COMPACT_ATOMS: atom_id res chain seq x y z
N MET A 1 -15.29 -0.62 24.13
CA MET A 1 -14.36 0.53 24.29
C MET A 1 -12.98 -0.05 24.55
N THR A 2 -12.13 -0.14 23.54
CA THR A 2 -10.72 -0.55 23.68
C THR A 2 -9.99 0.56 24.45
N THR A 3 -9.43 0.23 25.61
CA THR A 3 -8.62 1.15 26.43
C THR A 3 -7.33 1.53 25.70
N SER A 4 -6.72 2.65 26.09
CA SER A 4 -5.47 3.17 25.49
C SER A 4 -4.29 2.19 25.56
N GLU A 5 -4.35 1.17 26.43
CA GLU A 5 -3.32 0.13 26.58
C GLU A 5 -3.33 -0.90 25.43
N ASP A 6 -4.47 -1.15 24.78
CA ASP A 6 -4.58 -2.08 23.64
C ASP A 6 -3.94 -1.56 22.34
N LEU A 7 -3.68 -0.25 22.26
CA LEU A 7 -3.03 0.39 21.10
C LEU A 7 -1.50 0.17 21.05
N ALA A 8 -0.92 -0.46 22.09
CA ALA A 8 0.51 -0.72 22.19
C ALA A 8 0.92 -2.16 21.84
N LEU A 9 -0.04 -3.10 21.76
CA LEU A 9 0.29 -4.50 21.52
C LEU A 9 0.72 -4.72 20.06
N PRO A 10 1.90 -5.33 19.82
CA PRO A 10 2.34 -5.66 18.46
C PRO A 10 1.32 -6.54 17.74
N ARG A 11 1.08 -6.27 16.47
CA ARG A 11 0.11 -6.99 15.63
C ARG A 11 0.79 -7.72 14.49
N PRO A 12 0.41 -8.95 14.17
CA PRO A 12 1.04 -9.69 13.09
C PRO A 12 0.66 -9.11 11.72
N VAL A 13 1.49 -9.31 10.70
CA VAL A 13 1.21 -8.82 9.33
C VAL A 13 -0.15 -9.33 8.82
N ARG A 14 -0.54 -10.57 9.15
CA ARG A 14 -1.82 -11.18 8.74
C ARG A 14 -3.05 -10.36 9.12
N ASP A 15 -2.99 -9.62 10.22
CA ASP A 15 -4.11 -8.76 10.67
C ASP A 15 -4.39 -7.60 9.71
N SER A 16 -3.41 -7.22 8.91
CA SER A 16 -3.50 -6.12 7.95
C SER A 16 -3.74 -6.59 6.51
N GLN A 17 -3.60 -7.89 6.24
CA GLN A 17 -3.72 -8.43 4.89
C GLN A 17 -5.10 -8.12 4.31
N SER A 18 -5.11 -7.55 3.12
CA SER A 18 -6.34 -7.19 2.40
C SER A 18 -6.21 -7.58 0.94
N GLU A 19 -7.36 -7.89 0.33
CA GLU A 19 -7.48 -8.16 -1.09
C GLU A 19 -8.66 -7.34 -1.62
N MET A 20 -8.46 -6.74 -2.79
CA MET A 20 -9.47 -6.03 -3.56
C MET A 20 -9.40 -6.55 -4.99
N ALA A 21 -10.56 -6.77 -5.62
CA ALA A 21 -10.66 -7.26 -6.98
C ALA A 21 -11.59 -6.34 -7.78
N GLU A 22 -11.15 -5.92 -8.95
CA GLU A 22 -11.87 -4.98 -9.81
C GLU A 22 -11.86 -5.50 -11.26
N ILE A 23 -13.02 -5.51 -11.92
CA ILE A 23 -13.09 -5.79 -13.36
C ILE A 23 -12.88 -4.47 -14.09
N VAL A 24 -12.00 -4.45 -15.09
CA VAL A 24 -11.76 -3.25 -15.89
C VAL A 24 -12.94 -2.98 -16.80
N LEU A 25 -13.66 -1.89 -16.55
CA LEU A 25 -14.79 -1.46 -17.37
C LEU A 25 -14.32 -0.48 -18.45
N PRO A 26 -15.13 -0.25 -19.51
CA PRO A 26 -14.78 0.72 -20.55
C PRO A 26 -14.44 2.13 -20.02
N ASN A 27 -15.14 2.58 -18.96
CA ASN A 27 -14.90 3.88 -18.32
C ASN A 27 -13.56 3.97 -17.58
N ASP A 28 -12.91 2.84 -17.30
CA ASP A 28 -11.61 2.77 -16.66
C ASP A 28 -10.45 2.84 -17.67
N SER A 29 -10.75 2.80 -18.97
CA SER A 29 -9.78 2.61 -20.05
C SER A 29 -9.54 3.86 -20.89
N ASN A 30 -8.39 3.91 -21.55
CA ASN A 30 -8.11 4.88 -22.60
C ASN A 30 -8.76 4.44 -23.93
N VAL A 31 -8.62 5.27 -24.97
CA VAL A 31 -9.19 5.02 -26.31
C VAL A 31 -8.69 3.74 -26.99
N LEU A 32 -7.61 3.13 -26.49
CA LEU A 32 -7.06 1.87 -26.97
C LEU A 32 -7.54 0.65 -26.15
N GLY A 33 -8.45 0.84 -25.19
CA GLY A 33 -8.96 -0.22 -24.33
C GLY A 33 -8.00 -0.68 -23.24
N ALA A 34 -6.92 0.07 -22.97
CA ALA A 34 -6.00 -0.20 -21.87
C ALA A 34 -6.37 0.62 -20.63
N LEU A 35 -6.24 0.02 -19.45
CA LEU A 35 -6.51 0.62 -18.15
C LEU A 35 -5.73 1.93 -17.97
N LEU A 36 -6.43 2.98 -17.55
CA LEU A 36 -5.82 4.25 -17.22
C LEU A 36 -4.92 4.10 -15.99
N GLY A 37 -3.66 4.54 -16.10
CA GLY A 37 -2.72 4.51 -14.97
C GLY A 37 -3.26 5.23 -13.72
N GLY A 38 -3.99 6.33 -13.91
CA GLY A 38 -4.66 7.05 -12.81
C GLY A 38 -5.70 6.21 -12.08
N ARG A 39 -6.43 5.36 -12.80
CA ARG A 39 -7.42 4.46 -12.22
C ARG A 39 -6.75 3.35 -11.41
N LEU A 40 -5.68 2.77 -11.94
CA LEU A 40 -4.90 1.78 -11.20
C LEU A 40 -4.27 2.39 -9.94
N MET A 41 -3.73 3.61 -10.01
CA MET A 41 -3.21 4.32 -8.84
C MET A 41 -4.28 4.55 -7.77
N HIS A 42 -5.50 4.91 -8.18
CA HIS A 42 -6.64 5.05 -7.26
C HIS A 42 -6.96 3.73 -6.55
N TRP A 43 -7.02 2.61 -7.28
CA TRP A 43 -7.25 1.29 -6.69
C TRP A 43 -6.12 0.85 -5.75
N ILE A 44 -4.86 1.14 -6.12
CA ILE A 44 -3.70 0.87 -5.27
C ILE A 44 -3.82 1.63 -3.93
N ASP A 45 -4.17 2.91 -3.97
CA ASP A 45 -4.34 3.72 -2.75
C ASP A 45 -5.46 3.18 -1.86
N LEU A 46 -6.62 2.82 -2.43
CA LEU A 46 -7.71 2.20 -1.69
C LEU A 46 -7.32 0.86 -1.05
N ALA A 47 -6.70 -0.04 -1.82
CA ALA A 47 -6.24 -1.32 -1.32
C ALA A 47 -5.22 -1.14 -0.19
N ALA A 48 -4.30 -0.19 -0.31
CA ALA A 48 -3.33 0.10 0.73
C ALA A 48 -3.96 0.72 1.99
N ALA A 49 -4.92 1.63 1.80
CA ALA A 49 -5.67 2.24 2.89
C ALA A 49 -6.46 1.18 3.68
N MET A 50 -7.04 0.17 3.02
CA MET A 50 -7.69 -0.96 3.71
C MET A 50 -6.75 -1.66 4.69
N ALA A 51 -5.52 -1.98 4.26
CA ALA A 51 -4.53 -2.61 5.14
C ALA A 51 -4.09 -1.68 6.28
N ALA A 52 -3.87 -0.39 5.98
CA ALA A 52 -3.51 0.62 6.98
C ALA A 52 -4.61 0.84 8.03
N HIS A 53 -5.88 0.87 7.62
CA HIS A 53 -7.03 0.95 8.53
C HIS A 53 -7.14 -0.31 9.39
N ARG A 54 -7.04 -1.50 8.80
CA ARG A 54 -7.10 -2.78 9.54
C ARG A 54 -6.02 -2.87 10.60
N HIS A 55 -4.80 -2.40 10.30
CA HIS A 55 -3.66 -2.43 11.21
C HIS A 55 -3.73 -1.35 12.30
N SER A 56 -4.03 -0.12 11.92
CA SER A 56 -4.01 1.01 12.86
C SER A 56 -5.27 1.11 13.73
N ARG A 57 -6.41 0.57 13.26
CA ARG A 57 -7.75 0.81 13.84
C ARG A 57 -8.09 2.29 13.99
N ASN A 58 -7.54 3.12 13.12
CA ASN A 58 -7.71 4.58 13.12
C ASN A 58 -7.97 5.10 11.70
N TYR A 59 -8.34 6.38 11.58
CA TYR A 59 -8.29 7.06 10.29
C TYR A 59 -6.84 7.15 9.83
N VAL A 60 -6.63 7.09 8.52
CA VAL A 60 -5.31 7.22 7.93
C VAL A 60 -5.36 8.19 6.76
N VAL A 61 -4.24 8.84 6.51
CA VAL A 61 -4.02 9.68 5.34
C VAL A 61 -2.78 9.21 4.59
N THR A 62 -2.84 9.28 3.25
CA THR A 62 -1.70 8.95 2.38
C THR A 62 -0.68 10.08 2.43
N ALA A 63 0.52 9.80 2.94
CA ALA A 63 1.60 10.78 3.04
C ALA A 63 2.52 10.74 1.81
N SER A 64 2.77 9.55 1.26
CA SER A 64 3.54 9.40 0.04
C SER A 64 3.24 8.07 -0.66
N ILE A 65 3.47 8.06 -1.95
CA ILE A 65 3.51 6.84 -2.78
C ILE A 65 4.91 6.79 -3.38
N ASP A 66 5.58 5.65 -3.27
CA ASP A 66 6.89 5.42 -3.89
C ASP A 66 6.77 5.21 -5.41
N HIS A 67 7.90 4.96 -6.08
CA HIS A 67 7.93 4.68 -7.50
C HIS A 67 7.01 3.50 -7.87
N LEU A 68 6.23 3.70 -8.93
CA LEU A 68 5.25 2.75 -9.44
C LEU A 68 5.56 2.44 -10.90
N ASP A 69 5.85 1.17 -11.19
CA ASP A 69 6.11 0.67 -12.53
C ASP A 69 4.93 -0.17 -13.04
N PHE A 70 4.41 0.15 -14.21
CA PHE A 70 3.39 -0.65 -14.90
C PHE A 70 4.08 -1.58 -15.88
N LYS A 71 4.27 -2.85 -15.49
CA LYS A 71 5.10 -3.78 -16.26
C LYS A 71 4.39 -4.37 -17.47
N VAL A 72 3.08 -4.55 -17.36
CA VAL A 72 2.25 -5.14 -18.42
C VAL A 72 0.96 -4.34 -18.61
N PRO A 73 0.44 -4.29 -19.85
CA PRO A 73 -0.86 -3.67 -20.11
C PRO A 73 -1.98 -4.48 -19.46
N VAL A 74 -2.99 -3.78 -18.98
CA VAL A 74 -4.24 -4.34 -18.46
C VAL A 74 -5.37 -3.84 -19.34
N HIS A 75 -6.26 -4.72 -19.79
CA HIS A 75 -7.28 -4.39 -20.78
C HIS A 75 -8.70 -4.45 -20.20
N VAL A 76 -9.64 -3.82 -20.91
CA VAL A 76 -11.07 -3.93 -20.61
C VAL A 76 -11.49 -5.41 -20.56
N GLY A 77 -12.19 -5.79 -19.49
CA GLY A 77 -12.63 -7.15 -19.23
C GLY A 77 -11.68 -7.98 -18.38
N ASP A 78 -10.42 -7.56 -18.20
CA ASP A 78 -9.50 -8.24 -17.29
C ASP A 78 -9.91 -8.04 -15.82
N LEU A 79 -9.59 -9.02 -14.98
CA LEU A 79 -9.75 -8.95 -13.53
C LEU A 79 -8.44 -8.48 -12.88
N VAL A 80 -8.47 -7.34 -12.20
CA VAL A 80 -7.33 -6.80 -11.45
C VAL A 80 -7.44 -7.22 -9.99
N ILE A 81 -6.41 -7.88 -9.47
CA ILE A 81 -6.33 -8.35 -8.09
C ILE A 81 -5.24 -7.58 -7.36
N LEU A 82 -5.62 -6.84 -6.32
CA LEU A 82 -4.72 -6.03 -5.50
C LEU A 82 -4.62 -6.64 -4.11
N ARG A 83 -3.43 -7.11 -3.75
CA ARG A 83 -3.13 -7.65 -2.42
C ARG A 83 -2.27 -6.69 -1.65
N SER A 84 -2.72 -6.28 -0.47
CA SER A 84 -2.02 -5.31 0.37
C SER A 84 -1.76 -5.83 1.79
N SER A 85 -0.69 -5.35 2.40
CA SER A 85 -0.36 -5.60 3.81
C SER A 85 0.60 -4.56 4.34
N VAL A 86 0.53 -4.27 5.63
CA VAL A 86 1.55 -3.43 6.30
C VAL A 86 2.88 -4.18 6.30
N ASN A 87 3.91 -3.56 5.70
CA ASN A 87 5.26 -4.09 5.70
C ASN A 87 6.03 -3.67 6.95
N ARG A 88 5.84 -2.42 7.41
CA ARG A 88 6.54 -1.87 8.58
C ARG A 88 5.76 -0.74 9.23
N VAL A 89 5.83 -0.65 10.54
CA VAL A 89 5.27 0.43 11.36
C VAL A 89 6.41 1.21 11.98
N TYR A 90 6.20 2.52 12.10
CA TYR A 90 7.12 3.44 12.76
C TYR A 90 6.46 4.00 14.02
N ARG A 91 6.47 5.33 14.23
CA ARG A 91 5.77 5.92 15.38
C ARG A 91 4.29 6.11 15.09
N THR A 92 4.00 6.92 14.08
CA THR A 92 2.63 7.29 13.66
C THR A 92 2.34 6.92 12.21
N SER A 93 3.35 6.37 11.53
CA SER A 93 3.29 6.04 10.11
C SER A 93 3.54 4.57 9.85
N MET A 94 3.04 4.11 8.71
CA MET A 94 3.09 2.74 8.25
C MET A 94 3.52 2.72 6.79
N GLU A 95 4.42 1.82 6.42
CA GLU A 95 4.60 1.46 5.03
C GLU A 95 3.70 0.27 4.69
N VAL A 96 2.89 0.42 3.64
CA VAL A 96 2.01 -0.61 3.10
C VAL A 96 2.52 -1.01 1.71
N GLY A 97 2.71 -2.32 1.50
CA GLY A 97 2.98 -2.84 0.17
C GLY A 97 1.70 -3.28 -0.52
N VAL A 98 1.59 -3.05 -1.82
CA VAL A 98 0.52 -3.57 -2.68
C VAL A 98 1.14 -4.32 -3.84
N LYS A 99 0.71 -5.57 -4.06
CA LYS A 99 1.00 -6.33 -5.29
C LYS A 99 -0.24 -6.36 -6.15
N VAL A 100 -0.10 -5.96 -7.40
CA VAL A 100 -1.17 -5.93 -8.41
C VAL A 100 -0.94 -7.06 -9.39
N TRP A 101 -1.97 -7.84 -9.61
CA TRP A 101 -2.04 -8.90 -10.61
C TRP A 101 -3.17 -8.60 -11.57
N VAL A 102 -3.01 -9.08 -12.80
CA VAL A 102 -4.08 -9.13 -13.79
C VAL A 102 -4.37 -10.59 -14.10
N GLU A 103 -5.64 -10.95 -14.12
CA GLU A 103 -6.13 -12.27 -14.48
C GLU A 103 -7.09 -12.16 -15.65
N ASN A 104 -6.81 -12.94 -16.70
CA ASN A 104 -7.74 -13.21 -17.77
C ASN A 104 -8.26 -14.65 -17.60
N TYR A 105 -9.44 -14.77 -17.00
CA TYR A 105 -10.06 -16.06 -16.66
C TYR A 105 -10.57 -16.86 -17.86
N ILE A 106 -10.64 -16.24 -19.05
CA ILE A 106 -10.99 -16.92 -20.30
C ILE A 106 -9.76 -17.61 -20.88
N LEU A 107 -8.61 -16.93 -20.82
CA LEU A 107 -7.34 -17.41 -21.35
C LEU A 107 -6.49 -18.16 -20.31
N ASP A 108 -7.00 -18.31 -19.09
CA ASP A 108 -6.30 -18.91 -17.93
C ASP A 108 -4.91 -18.30 -17.70
N HIS A 109 -4.84 -16.97 -17.79
CA HIS A 109 -3.60 -16.22 -17.70
C HIS A 109 -3.61 -15.31 -16.47
N CYS A 110 -2.56 -15.38 -15.65
CA CYS A 110 -2.38 -14.50 -14.49
C CYS A 110 -0.96 -13.95 -14.45
N GLU A 111 -0.82 -12.62 -14.39
CA GLU A 111 0.48 -11.95 -14.46
C GLU A 111 0.61 -10.79 -13.48
N HIS A 112 1.83 -10.57 -12.99
CA HIS A 112 2.14 -9.48 -12.07
C HIS A 112 2.30 -8.14 -12.80
N VAL A 113 1.39 -7.22 -12.53
CA VAL A 113 1.36 -5.88 -13.15
C VAL A 113 2.32 -4.92 -12.48
N SER A 114 2.23 -4.80 -11.15
CA SER A 114 2.94 -3.77 -10.42
C SER A 114 3.09 -4.10 -8.94
N SER A 115 4.14 -3.54 -8.33
CA SER A 115 4.30 -3.51 -6.88
C SER A 115 4.44 -2.06 -6.45
N ALA A 116 3.62 -1.65 -5.49
CA ALA A 116 3.60 -0.29 -4.97
C ALA A 116 3.91 -0.29 -3.47
N TYR A 117 4.53 0.79 -2.98
CA TYR A 117 4.80 1.01 -1.57
C TYR A 117 4.30 2.39 -1.17
N LEU A 118 3.40 2.43 -0.18
CA LEU A 118 2.72 3.65 0.24
C LEU A 118 3.03 3.92 1.70
N THR A 119 3.22 5.17 2.05
CA THR A 119 3.34 5.60 3.45
C THR A 119 2.02 6.22 3.89
N PHE A 120 1.41 5.63 4.92
CA PHE A 120 0.22 6.16 5.58
C PHE A 120 0.58 6.74 6.95
N VAL A 121 -0.15 7.76 7.39
CA VAL A 121 -0.07 8.32 8.74
C VAL A 121 -1.43 8.13 9.41
N ALA A 122 -1.43 7.57 10.62
CA ALA A 122 -2.64 7.44 11.42
C ALA A 122 -3.00 8.78 12.08
N VAL A 123 -4.28 9.15 12.03
CA VAL A 123 -4.79 10.42 12.53
C VAL A 123 -6.10 10.24 13.29
N ASP A 124 -6.40 11.15 14.21
CA ASP A 124 -7.74 11.29 14.81
C ASP A 124 -8.68 12.12 13.93
N ALA A 125 -9.94 12.28 14.34
CA ALA A 125 -10.92 13.06 13.58
C ALA A 125 -10.48 14.54 13.34
N PRO A 126 -9.84 15.23 14.31
CA PRO A 126 -9.18 16.51 14.08
C PRO A 126 -7.94 16.51 13.19
N GLY A 127 -7.42 15.34 12.77
CA GLY A 127 -6.21 15.22 11.93
C GLY A 127 -4.89 15.15 12.72
N ARG A 128 -4.92 15.00 14.05
CA ARG A 128 -3.71 14.86 14.87
C ARG A 128 -3.14 13.45 14.77
N HIS A 129 -1.82 13.34 14.68
CA HIS A 129 -1.15 12.05 14.50
C HIS A 129 -1.34 11.13 15.71
N LEU A 130 -1.62 9.86 15.44
CA LEU A 130 -1.79 8.82 16.45
C LEU A 130 -0.67 7.79 16.39
N PRO A 131 -0.21 7.26 17.54
CA PRO A 131 0.70 6.13 17.54
C PRO A 131 0.03 4.90 16.92
N VAL A 132 0.84 4.06 16.27
CA VAL A 132 0.36 2.84 15.60
C VAL A 132 1.00 1.62 16.26
N PRO A 133 0.25 0.52 16.51
CA PRO A 133 0.81 -0.72 17.03
C PRO A 133 1.95 -1.26 16.14
N PRO A 134 3.10 -1.68 16.69
CA PRO A 134 4.18 -2.27 15.89
C PRO A 134 3.69 -3.48 15.08
N VAL A 135 4.21 -3.67 13.87
CA VAL A 135 3.90 -4.87 13.05
C VAL A 135 4.92 -5.98 13.30
N VAL A 136 4.45 -7.23 13.39
CA VAL A 136 5.26 -8.42 13.59
C VAL A 136 5.24 -9.28 12.32
N PRO A 137 6.38 -9.42 11.60
CA PRO A 137 6.48 -10.33 10.47
C PRO A 137 6.64 -11.79 10.92
N GLU A 138 5.80 -12.68 10.39
CA GLU A 138 5.71 -14.09 10.77
C GLU A 138 6.44 -15.01 9.78
N THR A 139 6.44 -14.67 8.49
CA THR A 139 7.10 -15.46 7.41
C THR A 139 8.40 -14.83 6.94
N ASP A 140 9.25 -15.60 6.25
CA ASP A 140 10.51 -15.09 5.68
C ASP A 140 10.28 -14.00 4.64
N GLU A 141 9.21 -14.13 3.84
CA GLU A 141 8.85 -13.09 2.89
C GLU A 141 8.43 -11.79 3.59
N GLN A 142 7.70 -11.89 4.71
CA GLN A 142 7.31 -10.73 5.51
C GLN A 142 8.51 -10.09 6.21
N ARG A 143 9.43 -10.91 6.75
CA ARG A 143 10.69 -10.42 7.34
C ARG A 143 11.54 -9.68 6.30
N ARG A 144 11.68 -10.23 5.09
CA ARG A 144 12.35 -9.54 3.99
C ARG A 144 11.70 -8.20 3.68
N ARG A 145 10.36 -8.17 3.49
CA ARG A 145 9.62 -6.92 3.20
C ARG A 145 9.77 -5.88 4.31
N TYR A 146 9.82 -6.30 5.57
CA TYR A 146 10.05 -5.43 6.74
C TYR A 146 11.44 -4.78 6.70
N GLU A 147 12.48 -5.54 6.36
CA GLU A 147 13.83 -5.00 6.21
C GLU A 147 13.94 -4.07 5.00
N ASP A 148 13.37 -4.47 3.87
CA ASP A 148 13.33 -3.65 2.65
C ASP A 148 12.63 -2.30 2.89
N ALA A 149 11.54 -2.30 3.69
CA ALA A 149 10.82 -1.09 4.08
C ALA A 149 11.70 -0.12 4.89
N GLY A 150 12.54 -0.66 5.78
CA GLY A 150 13.53 0.12 6.52
C GLY A 150 14.52 0.80 5.60
N ARG A 151 15.05 0.07 4.62
CA ARG A 151 15.98 0.61 3.62
C ARG A 151 15.33 1.68 2.74
N ARG A 152 14.10 1.45 2.27
CA ARG A 152 13.33 2.46 1.51
C ARG A 152 13.14 3.75 2.30
N ARG A 153 12.77 3.65 3.58
CA ARG A 153 12.60 4.84 4.44
C ARG A 153 13.91 5.61 4.62
N GLU A 154 15.02 4.90 4.78
CA GLU A 154 16.33 5.52 4.92
C GLU A 154 16.73 6.29 3.66
N ILE A 155 16.57 5.66 2.49
CA ILE A 155 16.82 6.32 1.19
C ILE A 155 15.96 7.59 1.07
N ARG A 156 14.66 7.51 1.36
CA ARG A 156 13.76 8.67 1.34
C ARG A 156 14.22 9.78 2.29
N ARG A 157 14.67 9.43 3.49
CA ARG A 157 15.16 10.41 4.48
C ARG A 157 16.38 11.16 3.94
N LEU A 158 17.36 10.44 3.41
CA LEU A 158 18.58 11.02 2.84
C LEU A 158 18.28 11.91 1.63
N GLU A 159 17.35 11.50 0.75
CA GLU A 159 16.91 12.32 -0.38
C GLU A 159 16.24 13.63 0.08
N MET A 160 15.41 13.57 1.12
CA MET A 160 14.75 14.76 1.69
C MET A 160 15.75 15.70 2.36
N GLU A 161 16.73 15.16 3.10
CA GLU A 161 17.82 15.96 3.69
C GLU A 161 18.65 16.64 2.61
N ARG A 162 18.99 15.93 1.53
CA ARG A 162 19.70 16.49 0.39
C ARG A 162 18.91 17.61 -0.30
N LYS A 163 17.60 17.44 -0.52
CA LYS A 163 16.74 18.49 -1.12
C LYS A 163 16.66 19.74 -0.24
N ARG A 164 16.50 19.57 1.07
CA ARG A 164 16.51 20.67 2.05
C ARG A 164 17.84 21.42 2.06
N ALA A 165 18.96 20.70 2.04
CA ALA A 165 20.29 21.31 1.96
C ALA A 165 20.51 22.07 0.64
N ALA A 166 19.86 21.65 -0.44
CA ALA A 166 19.87 22.32 -1.74
C ALA A 166 18.89 23.50 -1.85
N GLY A 167 18.22 23.90 -0.75
CA GLY A 167 17.33 25.07 -0.72
C GLY A 167 16.03 24.92 -1.53
N HIS A 168 15.61 23.69 -1.81
CA HIS A 168 14.33 23.38 -2.45
C HIS A 168 13.30 22.91 -1.41
#